data_AF-A0A1W6ZH71-F1
#
_entry.id   AF-A0A1W6ZH71-F1
#
_cell.length_a   1.000
_cell.length_b   1.000
_cell.length_c   1.000
_cell.angle_alpha   90.00
_cell.angle_beta   90.00
_cell.angle_gamma   90.00
#
_symmetry.space_group_name_H-M   'P 1'
#
loop_
_entity.id
_entity.type
_entity.pdbx_description
1 polymer ?
#
loop_
_entity_poly.entity_id
_entity_poly.type
_entity_poly.pdbx_seq_one_letter_code
_entity_poly.pdbx_strand_id
1 'polypeptide(L)'
;MTFITLYPWLKALHLAAALVFASGVLAMAGFLRMMPAVPGDMAVAVIGWDRWVTIPAMLLVWALGLGLASGGGWIGDGWLYAKLGLVLLLSAIHGVQSGQLRRSARGLPTQRWPAMPIIAASLAGIAILAVVKPF
;
A
#
# COMPACT_ATOMS: atom_id res chain seq x y z
N MET A 1 -1.82 -29.40 8.14
CA MET A 1 -2.48 -28.28 8.86
C MET A 1 -3.74 -27.89 8.12
N THR A 2 -4.89 -27.77 8.79
CA THR A 2 -6.17 -27.41 8.16
C THR A 2 -6.27 -25.89 7.98
N PHE A 3 -7.08 -25.41 7.03
CA PHE A 3 -7.26 -23.96 6.78
C PHE A 3 -7.62 -23.18 8.06
N ILE A 4 -8.41 -23.77 8.94
CA ILE A 4 -8.81 -23.21 10.24
C ILE A 4 -7.58 -22.86 11.10
N THR A 5 -6.56 -23.71 11.12
CA THR A 5 -5.31 -23.47 11.88
C THR A 5 -4.41 -22.41 11.24
N LEU A 6 -4.46 -22.25 9.91
CA LEU A 6 -3.65 -21.29 9.15
C LEU A 6 -4.27 -19.90 9.06
N TYR A 7 -5.60 -19.82 9.13
CA TYR A 7 -6.37 -18.59 8.96
C TYR A 7 -5.92 -17.41 9.85
N PRO A 8 -5.72 -17.55 11.18
CA PRO A 8 -5.26 -16.44 12.00
C PRO A 8 -3.85 -15.97 11.63
N TRP A 9 -2.96 -16.90 11.23
CA TRP A 9 -1.62 -16.56 10.76
C TRP A 9 -1.64 -15.81 9.42
N LEU A 10 -2.47 -16.25 8.47
CA LEU A 10 -2.64 -15.55 7.20
C LEU A 10 -3.20 -14.14 7.40
N LYS A 11 -4.17 -13.98 8.31
CA LYS A 11 -4.69 -12.65 8.70
C LYS A 11 -3.60 -11.78 9.33
N ALA A 12 -2.82 -12.32 10.27
CA ALA A 12 -1.75 -11.58 10.93
C ALA A 12 -0.68 -11.14 9.93
N LEU A 13 -0.25 -12.03 9.04
CA LEU A 13 0.73 -11.71 8.01
C LEU A 13 0.21 -10.68 7.00
N HIS A 14 -1.06 -10.80 6.58
CA HIS A 14 -1.69 -9.81 5.70
C HIS A 14 -1.77 -8.43 6.37
N LEU A 15 -2.15 -8.38 7.65
CA LEU A 15 -2.19 -7.12 8.41
C LEU A 15 -0.80 -6.51 8.57
N ALA A 16 0.21 -7.32 8.90
CA ALA A 16 1.59 -6.86 9.00
C ALA A 16 2.10 -6.29 7.68
N ALA A 17 1.87 -6.99 6.56
CA ALA A 17 2.19 -6.49 5.23
C ALA A 17 1.45 -5.19 4.91
N ALA A 18 0.18 -5.08 5.28
CA ALA A 18 -0.61 -3.85 5.08
C ALA A 18 -0.06 -2.66 5.86
N LEU A 19 0.39 -2.85 7.10
CA LEU A 19 1.02 -1.80 7.90
C LEU A 19 2.34 -1.32 7.31
N VAL A 20 3.18 -2.25 6.85
CA VAL A 20 4.46 -1.91 6.18
C VAL A 20 4.22 -1.19 4.85
N PHE A 21 3.23 -1.63 4.07
CA PHE A 21 2.85 -0.96 2.83
C PHE A 21 2.29 0.44 3.11
N ALA A 22 1.40 0.59 4.10
CA ALA A 22 0.80 1.86 4.50
C ALA A 22 1.86 2.88 4.97
N SER A 23 2.82 2.43 5.79
CA SER A 23 3.92 3.29 6.23
C SER A 23 4.80 3.72 5.06
N GLY A 24 5.14 2.81 4.15
CA GLY A 24 5.93 3.11 2.96
C GLY A 24 5.28 4.12 2.02
N VAL A 25 3.98 3.97 1.72
CA VAL A 25 3.26 4.90 0.82
C VAL A 25 3.05 6.29 1.44
N LEU A 26 2.83 6.37 2.75
CA LEU A 26 2.75 7.65 3.48
C LEU A 26 4.11 8.34 3.59
N ALA A 27 5.15 7.59 3.95
CA ALA A 27 6.51 8.11 4.07
C ALA A 27 7.00 8.67 2.72
N MET A 28 6.77 7.95 1.63
CA MET A 28 7.11 8.39 0.29
C MET A 28 6.36 9.67 -0.12
N ALA A 29 5.07 9.78 0.23
CA ALA A 29 4.29 10.98 -0.05
C ALA A 29 4.80 12.19 0.73
N GLY A 30 5.20 11.99 1.99
CA GLY A 30 5.91 12.99 2.81
C GLY A 30 7.23 13.42 2.21
N PHE A 31 8.04 12.45 1.85
CA PHE A 31 9.34 12.67 1.25
C PHE A 31 9.25 13.55 0.00
N LEU A 32 8.41 13.16 -0.97
CA LEU A 32 8.20 13.91 -2.21
C LEU A 32 7.60 15.31 -1.98
N ARG A 33 6.83 15.50 -0.90
CA ARG A 33 6.24 16.80 -0.56
C ARG A 33 7.23 17.76 0.08
N MET A 34 8.12 17.24 0.93
CA MET A 34 9.11 18.02 1.68
C MET A 34 10.38 18.28 0.87
N MET A 35 10.75 17.36 -0.02
CA MET A 35 12.02 17.40 -0.74
C MET A 35 11.79 17.40 -2.26
N PRO A 36 11.54 18.57 -2.87
CA PRO A 36 11.29 18.67 -4.31
C PRO A 36 12.54 18.45 -5.19
N ALA A 37 13.72 18.62 -4.61
CA ALA A 37 15.00 18.30 -5.23
C ALA A 37 15.79 17.42 -4.24
N VAL A 38 15.80 16.12 -4.50
CA VAL A 38 16.37 15.13 -3.60
C VAL A 38 17.87 14.94 -3.89
N PRO A 39 18.77 15.05 -2.89
CA PRO A 39 20.17 14.69 -3.03
C PRO A 39 20.36 13.25 -3.51
N GLY A 40 21.36 13.00 -4.36
CA GLY A 40 21.52 11.71 -5.04
C GLY A 40 21.67 10.51 -4.10
N ASP A 41 22.41 10.67 -3.00
CA ASP A 41 22.61 9.64 -1.96
C ASP A 41 21.30 9.30 -1.24
N MET A 42 20.51 10.31 -0.86
CA MET A 42 19.22 10.12 -0.22
C MET A 42 18.20 9.50 -1.19
N ALA A 43 18.21 9.89 -2.47
CA ALA A 43 17.37 9.27 -3.48
C ALA A 43 17.69 7.77 -3.63
N VAL A 44 18.97 7.38 -3.63
CA VAL A 44 19.39 5.97 -3.69
C VAL A 44 18.86 5.19 -2.48
N ALA A 45 19.00 5.75 -1.26
CA ALA A 45 18.48 5.11 -0.05
C ALA A 45 16.96 4.90 -0.10
N VAL A 46 16.19 5.91 -0.50
CA VAL A 46 14.72 5.84 -0.57
C VAL A 46 14.27 4.89 -1.68
N ILE A 47 14.94 4.89 -2.85
CA ILE A 47 14.67 3.92 -3.93
C ILE A 47 14.96 2.49 -3.45
N GLY A 48 16.05 2.31 -2.70
CA GLY A 48 16.40 1.02 -2.10
C GLY A 48 15.33 0.53 -1.14
N TRP A 49 14.88 1.39 -0.22
CA TRP A 49 13.79 1.08 0.71
C TRP A 49 12.50 0.70 -0.02
N ASP A 50 12.12 1.49 -1.03
CA ASP A 50 10.94 1.23 -1.86
C ASP A 50 10.97 -0.17 -2.47
N ARG A 51 12.11 -0.53 -3.06
CA ARG A 51 12.33 -1.80 -3.75
C ARG A 51 12.34 -3.00 -2.81
N TRP A 52 12.92 -2.86 -1.62
CA TRP A 52 13.15 -4.00 -0.72
C TRP A 52 12.11 -4.12 0.40
N VAL A 53 11.35 -3.07 0.69
CA VAL A 53 10.38 -3.05 1.79
C VAL A 53 8.98 -2.78 1.26
N THR A 54 8.74 -1.62 0.64
CA THR A 54 7.37 -1.19 0.30
C THR A 54 6.75 -2.04 -0.82
N ILE A 55 7.50 -2.29 -1.90
CA ILE A 55 7.03 -3.11 -3.03
C ILE A 55 6.75 -4.56 -2.59
N PRO A 56 7.67 -5.27 -1.90
CA PRO A 56 7.38 -6.61 -1.39
C PRO A 56 6.19 -6.64 -0.43
N ALA A 57 6.05 -5.64 0.46
CA ALA A 57 4.89 -5.54 1.34
C ALA A 57 3.58 -5.39 0.55
N MET A 58 3.56 -4.56 -0.50
CA MET A 58 2.40 -4.42 -1.39
C MET A 58 2.04 -5.75 -2.06
N LEU A 59 3.04 -6.48 -2.57
CA LEU A 59 2.82 -7.79 -3.19
C LEU A 59 2.25 -8.81 -2.19
N LEU A 60 2.74 -8.79 -0.95
CA LEU A 60 2.20 -9.63 0.13
C LEU A 60 0.77 -9.26 0.51
N VAL A 61 0.43 -7.96 0.54
CA VAL A 61 -0.96 -7.51 0.74
C VAL A 61 -1.87 -8.13 -0.33
N TRP A 62 -1.47 -8.09 -1.59
CA TRP A 62 -2.25 -8.69 -2.69
C TRP A 62 -2.34 -10.21 -2.59
N ALA A 63 -1.20 -10.90 -2.46
CA ALA A 63 -1.16 -12.36 -2.42
C ALA A 63 -1.97 -12.93 -1.24
N LEU A 64 -1.76 -12.39 -0.03
CA LEU A 64 -2.45 -12.85 1.17
C LEU A 64 -3.91 -12.38 1.20
N GLY A 65 -4.20 -11.19 0.69
CA GLY A 65 -5.56 -10.65 0.63
C GLY A 65 -6.46 -11.47 -0.29
N LEU A 66 -5.97 -11.81 -1.48
CA LEU A 66 -6.68 -12.67 -2.43
C LEU A 66 -6.85 -14.10 -1.89
N GLY A 67 -5.82 -14.65 -1.23
CA GLY A 67 -5.90 -15.96 -0.57
C GLY A 67 -6.91 -16.00 0.58
N LEU A 68 -7.00 -14.93 1.38
CA LEU A 68 -8.00 -14.80 2.44
C LEU A 68 -9.41 -14.63 1.88
N ALA A 69 -9.56 -13.89 0.78
CA ALA A 69 -10.85 -13.70 0.12
C ALA A 69 -11.42 -15.00 -0.44
N SER A 70 -10.59 -15.80 -1.12
CA SER A 70 -11.01 -17.08 -1.70
C SER A 70 -11.33 -18.12 -0.62
N GLY A 71 -10.49 -18.25 0.40
CA GLY A 71 -10.74 -19.19 1.51
C GLY A 71 -11.80 -18.75 2.50
N GLY A 72 -12.12 -17.45 2.56
CA GLY A 72 -13.14 -16.87 3.43
C GLY A 72 -14.56 -16.90 2.85
N GLY A 73 -14.72 -17.25 1.57
CA GLY A 73 -16.02 -17.28 0.91
C GLY A 73 -16.64 -15.90 0.67
N TRP A 74 -15.83 -14.83 0.68
CA TRP A 74 -16.29 -13.43 0.54
C TRP A 74 -16.38 -12.96 -0.93
N ILE A 75 -16.18 -13.87 -1.89
CA ILE A 75 -16.31 -13.54 -3.31
C ILE A 75 -17.79 -13.27 -3.59
N GLY A 76 -18.11 -12.05 -3.99
CA GLY A 76 -19.48 -11.57 -4.16
C GLY A 76 -19.88 -10.49 -3.15
N ASP A 77 -19.17 -10.37 -2.03
CA ASP A 77 -19.46 -9.37 -1.01
C ASP A 77 -19.07 -7.97 -1.48
N GLY A 78 -19.99 -7.01 -1.39
CA GLY A 78 -19.74 -5.65 -1.88
C GLY A 78 -18.63 -4.94 -1.09
N TRP A 79 -18.55 -5.15 0.23
CA TRP A 79 -17.51 -4.55 1.08
C TRP A 79 -16.10 -4.97 0.64
N LEU A 80 -15.96 -6.20 0.14
CA LEU A 80 -14.69 -6.72 -0.34
C LEU A 80 -14.28 -6.01 -1.62
N TYR A 81 -15.18 -5.85 -2.59
CA TYR A 81 -14.90 -5.13 -3.83
C TYR A 81 -14.57 -3.66 -3.57
N ALA A 82 -15.30 -2.99 -2.66
CA ALA A 82 -14.99 -1.63 -2.25
C ALA A 82 -13.58 -1.53 -1.62
N LYS A 83 -13.24 -2.48 -0.74
CA LYS A 83 -11.90 -2.55 -0.12
C LYS A 83 -10.82 -2.77 -1.19
N LEU A 84 -11.04 -3.67 -2.14
CA LEU A 84 -10.11 -3.93 -3.24
C LEU A 84 -9.91 -2.69 -4.12
N GLY A 85 -10.98 -1.93 -4.39
CA GLY A 85 -10.89 -0.65 -5.09
C GLY A 85 -9.97 0.35 -4.38
N LEU A 86 -10.07 0.46 -3.05
CA LEU A 86 -9.17 1.33 -2.26
C LEU A 86 -7.73 0.81 -2.24
N VAL A 87 -7.51 -0.51 -2.15
CA VAL A 87 -6.17 -1.10 -2.21
C VAL A 87 -5.54 -0.87 -3.60
N LEU A 88 -6.30 -1.03 -4.68
CA LEU A 88 -5.87 -0.71 -6.05
C LEU A 88 -5.49 0.77 -6.18
N LEU A 89 -6.31 1.67 -5.62
CA LEU A 89 -6.01 3.09 -5.58
C LEU A 89 -4.67 3.32 -4.89
N LEU A 90 -4.47 2.81 -3.66
CA LEU A 90 -3.19 2.95 -2.94
C LEU A 90 -1.99 2.38 -3.73
N SER A 91 -2.14 1.24 -4.40
CA SER A 91 -1.11 0.67 -5.27
C SER A 91 -0.79 1.58 -6.46
N ALA A 92 -1.80 2.17 -7.10
CA ALA A 92 -1.60 3.12 -8.20
C ALA A 92 -0.89 4.40 -7.72
N ILE A 93 -1.32 4.94 -6.57
CA ILE A 93 -0.69 6.09 -5.91
C ILE A 93 0.79 5.80 -5.62
N HIS A 94 1.08 4.62 -5.08
CA HIS A 94 2.46 4.18 -4.84
C HIS A 94 3.28 4.11 -6.13
N GLY A 95 2.75 3.50 -7.21
CA GLY A 95 3.43 3.43 -8.50
C GLY A 95 3.77 4.80 -9.09
N VAL A 96 2.86 5.78 -8.97
CA VAL A 96 3.11 7.18 -9.34
C VAL A 96 4.26 7.76 -8.51
N GLN A 97 4.24 7.57 -7.19
CA GLN A 97 5.28 8.07 -6.30
C GLN A 97 6.66 7.47 -6.60
N SER A 98 6.76 6.15 -6.82
CA SER A 98 8.02 5.51 -7.22
C SER A 98 8.55 6.08 -8.54
N GLY A 99 7.66 6.41 -9.49
CA GLY A 99 8.02 7.10 -10.73
C GLY A 99 8.55 8.52 -10.49
N GLN A 100 7.90 9.28 -9.62
CA GLN A 100 8.34 10.63 -9.24
C GLN A 100 9.68 10.62 -8.51
N LEU A 101 9.92 9.65 -7.62
CA LEU A 101 11.19 9.48 -6.95
C LEU A 101 12.34 9.25 -7.94
N ARG A 102 12.15 8.36 -8.92
CA ARG A 102 13.14 8.12 -9.98
C ARG A 102 13.41 9.35 -10.84
N ARG A 103 12.39 10.17 -11.10
CA ARG A 103 12.53 11.45 -11.80
C ARG A 103 13.34 12.45 -10.97
N SER A 104 12.97 12.61 -9.70
CA SER A 104 13.67 13.50 -8.77
C SER A 104 15.16 13.13 -8.64
N ALA A 105 15.48 11.84 -8.59
CA ALA A 105 16.86 11.34 -8.53
C ALA A 105 17.71 11.75 -9.76
N ARG A 106 17.07 12.08 -10.87
CA ARG A 106 17.70 12.54 -12.12
C ARG A 106 17.65 14.06 -12.26
N GLY A 107 17.24 14.80 -11.22
CA GLY A 107 17.05 16.25 -11.28
C GLY A 107 15.87 16.69 -12.15
N LEU A 108 14.98 15.77 -12.53
CA LEU A 108 13.80 16.10 -13.33
C LEU A 108 12.67 16.62 -12.41
N PRO A 109 11.82 17.54 -12.89
CA PRO A 109 10.72 18.07 -12.10
C PRO A 109 9.79 16.95 -11.63
N THR A 110 9.11 17.13 -10.50
CA THR A 110 8.11 16.21 -9.94
C THR A 110 6.74 16.88 -9.89
N GLN A 111 5.68 16.09 -9.96
CA GLN A 111 4.31 16.60 -9.92
C GLN A 111 3.80 16.61 -8.48
N ARG A 112 3.48 17.81 -7.98
CA ARG A 112 2.85 17.96 -6.68
C ARG A 112 1.35 17.73 -6.79
N TRP A 113 0.83 16.93 -5.87
CA TRP A 113 -0.60 16.66 -5.75
C TRP A 113 -0.90 16.22 -4.30
N PRO A 114 -2.15 16.35 -3.83
CA PRO A 114 -2.50 16.09 -2.43
C PRO A 114 -2.62 14.58 -2.13
N ALA A 115 -1.53 13.83 -2.31
CA ALA A 115 -1.51 12.38 -2.13
C ALA A 115 -1.81 11.95 -0.67
N MET A 116 -1.26 12.66 0.32
CA MET A 116 -1.42 12.32 1.74
C MET A 116 -2.87 12.18 2.22
N PRO A 117 -3.76 13.18 2.05
CA PRO A 117 -5.14 13.06 2.51
C PRO A 117 -5.88 11.92 1.79
N ILE A 118 -5.61 11.69 0.50
CA ILE A 118 -6.20 10.58 -0.26
C ILE A 118 -5.73 9.23 0.28
N ILE A 119 -4.43 9.11 0.59
CA ILE A 119 -3.86 7.91 1.21
C ILE A 119 -4.49 7.66 2.59
N ALA A 120 -4.55 8.68 3.45
CA ALA A 120 -5.11 8.57 4.78
C ALA A 120 -6.60 8.18 4.76
N ALA A 121 -7.39 8.82 3.90
CA ALA A 121 -8.81 8.48 3.72
C ALA A 121 -8.99 7.05 3.20
N SER A 122 -8.16 6.62 2.23
CA SER A 122 -8.17 5.25 1.71
C SER A 122 -7.83 4.23 2.80
N LEU A 123 -6.81 4.48 3.61
CA LEU A 123 -6.43 3.60 4.73
C LEU A 123 -7.54 3.50 5.77
N ALA A 124 -8.17 4.62 6.14
CA ALA A 124 -9.30 4.62 7.06
C ALA A 124 -10.50 3.84 6.48
N GLY A 125 -10.84 4.05 5.21
CA GLY A 125 -11.89 3.31 4.52
C GLY A 125 -11.61 1.80 4.48
N ILE A 126 -10.37 1.40 4.18
CA ILE A 126 -9.94 -0.01 4.21
C ILE A 126 -10.12 -0.61 5.60
N ALA A 127 -9.74 0.11 6.66
CA ALA A 127 -9.88 -0.37 8.03
C ALA A 127 -11.35 -0.55 8.43
N ILE A 128 -12.20 0.44 8.12
CA ILE A 128 -13.64 0.39 8.40
C ILE A 128 -14.29 -0.79 7.65
N LEU A 129 -14.02 -0.92 6.35
CA LEU A 129 -14.57 -2.03 5.55
C LEU A 129 -14.11 -3.40 6.05
N ALA A 130 -12.85 -3.51 6.49
CA ALA A 130 -12.31 -4.77 7.02
C ALA A 130 -12.95 -5.20 8.35
N VAL A 131 -13.37 -4.24 9.19
CA VAL A 131 -13.96 -4.50 10.51
C VAL A 131 -15.48 -4.62 10.43
N VAL A 132 -16.14 -3.65 9.82
CA VAL A 132 -17.61 -3.52 9.85
C VAL A 132 -18.29 -4.45 8.85
N LYS A 133 -17.69 -4.65 7.66
CA LYS A 133 -18.24 -5.47 6.56
C LYS A 133 -19.75 -5.21 6.30
N PRO A 134 -20.14 -3.97 5.97
CA PRO A 134 -21.54 -3.54 6.05
C PRO A 134 -22.48 -4.08 4.96
N PHE A 135 -21.97 -4.59 3.83
CA PHE A 135 -22.76 -5.00 2.66
C PHE A 135 -22.02 -6.00 1.78
#